data_AF-A0A2S7CGV9-F1
#
_entry.id   AF-A0A2S7CGV9-F1
#
_cell.length_a   1.000
_cell.length_b   1.000
_cell.length_c   1.000
_cell.angle_alpha   90.00
_cell.angle_beta   90.00
_cell.angle_gamma   90.00
#
_symmetry.space_group_name_H-M   'P 1'
#
loop_
_entity.id
_entity.type
_entity.pdbx_description
1 polymer ?
#
loop_
_entity_poly.entity_id
_entity_poly.type
_entity_poly.pdbx_seq_one_letter_code
_entity_poly.pdbx_strand_id
1 'polypeptide(L)'
;MSALIMQAVVTSRMQWQEYAHAVVEHYHSSVDVADRVVDFHVASTAAQHEKAARLNTQTVRRLLSGEIRMPVDIEEALLMALPQEQRADVLTDLLARMGLMYARRPPHATDVVGQVGTPCELMRCAADAVQAIVPMLEDNHRIGPEDQQHFADALHAINDVQSACITLTAQIADAMPHTERARVLKAVQG
;
A
#
# COMPACT_ATOMS: atom_id res chain seq x y z
N MET A 1 12.61 -4.56 -1.00
CA MET A 1 11.56 -4.20 -0.02
C MET A 1 12.09 -3.29 1.08
N SER A 2 13.11 -3.70 1.85
CA SER A 2 13.61 -2.92 3.01
C SER A 2 13.96 -1.46 2.71
N ALA A 3 14.59 -1.18 1.56
CA ALA A 3 14.90 0.19 1.15
C ALA A 3 13.64 1.05 0.89
N LEU A 4 12.59 0.48 0.28
CA LEU A 4 11.32 1.17 0.04
C LEU A 4 10.62 1.49 1.37
N ILE A 5 10.59 0.51 2.28
CA ILE A 5 10.01 0.71 3.61
C ILE A 5 10.79 1.76 4.40
N MET A 6 12.13 1.73 4.36
CA MET A 6 12.95 2.75 5.03
C MET A 6 12.67 4.15 4.47
N GLN A 7 12.54 4.30 3.16
CA GLN A 7 12.17 5.58 2.54
C GLN A 7 10.77 6.01 2.97
N ALA A 8 9.80 5.10 3.01
CA ALA A 8 8.43 5.35 3.44
C ALA A 8 8.34 5.82 4.90
N VAL A 9 9.11 5.23 5.82
CA VAL A 9 9.21 5.68 7.23
C VAL A 9 9.74 7.11 7.30
N VAL A 10 10.76 7.44 6.49
CA VAL A 10 11.31 8.81 6.46
C VAL A 10 10.31 9.82 5.89
N THR A 11 9.66 9.49 4.77
CA THR A 11 8.71 10.39 4.09
C THR A 11 7.45 10.62 4.92
N SER A 12 6.95 9.59 5.63
CA SER A 12 5.77 9.68 6.51
C SER A 12 5.99 10.53 7.77
N ARG A 13 7.24 10.96 8.06
CA ARG A 13 7.62 11.69 9.29
C ARG A 13 7.27 10.95 10.59
N MET A 14 7.06 9.63 10.52
CA MET A 14 6.77 8.81 11.70
C MET A 14 8.02 8.69 12.58
N GLN A 15 7.85 8.74 13.90
CA GLN A 15 8.98 8.48 14.78
C GLN A 15 9.35 6.99 14.71
N TRP A 16 10.65 6.69 14.70
CA TRP A 16 11.12 5.30 14.62
C TRP A 16 10.55 4.40 15.72
N GLN A 17 10.31 4.96 16.91
CA GLN A 17 9.74 4.24 18.04
C GLN A 17 8.24 3.95 17.83
N GLU A 18 7.49 4.87 17.23
CA GLU A 18 6.07 4.67 16.89
C GLU A 18 5.94 3.60 15.81
N TYR A 19 6.75 3.71 14.76
CA TYR A 19 6.79 2.72 13.69
C TYR A 19 7.14 1.33 14.23
N ALA A 20 8.21 1.22 15.03
CA ALA A 20 8.60 -0.06 15.60
C ALA A 20 7.55 -0.64 16.54
N HIS A 21 6.82 0.19 17.28
CA HIS A 21 5.72 -0.26 18.11
C HIS A 21 4.59 -0.87 17.26
N ALA A 22 4.16 -0.16 16.20
CA ALA A 22 3.15 -0.67 15.28
C ALA A 22 3.58 -1.98 14.58
N VAL A 23 4.87 -2.10 14.22
CA VAL A 23 5.43 -3.36 13.67
C VAL A 23 5.27 -4.51 14.65
N VAL A 24 5.60 -4.29 15.93
CA VAL A 24 5.47 -5.33 16.98
C VAL A 24 4.01 -5.73 17.16
N GLU A 25 3.08 -4.77 17.17
CA GLU A 25 1.64 -5.06 17.29
C GLU A 25 1.11 -5.86 16.09
N HIS A 26 1.47 -5.46 14.87
CA HIS A 26 1.08 -6.19 13.67
C HIS A 26 1.68 -7.61 13.66
N TYR A 27 2.97 -7.75 13.99
CA TYR A 27 3.64 -9.04 14.02
C TYR A 27 3.02 -10.00 15.04
N HIS A 28 2.75 -9.52 16.26
CA HIS A 28 2.13 -10.34 17.29
C HIS A 28 0.65 -10.66 17.03
N SER A 29 -0.04 -9.89 16.19
CA SER A 29 -1.43 -10.16 15.81
C SER A 29 -1.55 -11.06 14.57
N SER A 30 -0.56 -11.08 13.68
CA SER A 30 -0.60 -11.89 12.45
C SER A 30 0.17 -13.20 12.53
N VAL A 31 1.18 -13.33 13.40
CA VAL A 31 2.03 -14.54 13.50
C VAL A 31 1.79 -15.27 14.81
N ASP A 32 1.47 -16.57 14.72
CA ASP A 32 1.31 -17.45 15.88
C ASP A 32 2.62 -17.50 16.68
N VAL A 33 2.52 -17.53 18.00
CA VAL A 33 3.66 -17.61 18.93
C VAL A 33 4.61 -18.75 18.56
N ALA A 34 4.08 -19.90 18.12
CA ALA A 34 4.90 -21.06 17.76
C ALA A 34 5.75 -20.86 16.49
N ASP A 35 5.34 -19.92 15.62
CA ASP A 35 5.95 -19.70 14.30
C ASP A 35 6.83 -18.44 14.25
N ARG A 36 6.95 -17.71 15.36
CA ARG A 36 7.72 -16.46 15.43
C ARG A 36 9.22 -16.73 15.36
N VAL A 37 9.86 -16.16 14.33
CA VAL A 37 11.33 -16.16 14.19
C VAL A 37 11.95 -14.93 14.85
N VAL A 38 11.22 -13.81 14.90
CA VAL A 38 11.71 -12.55 15.49
C VAL A 38 11.28 -12.45 16.95
N ASP A 39 12.25 -12.48 17.85
CA ASP A 39 12.03 -12.31 19.29
C ASP A 39 11.92 -10.83 19.67
N PHE A 40 10.70 -10.29 19.69
CA PHE A 40 10.46 -8.96 20.23
C PHE A 40 10.33 -8.96 21.75
N HIS A 41 10.85 -7.90 22.37
CA HIS A 41 10.72 -7.70 23.80
C HIS A 41 9.30 -7.21 24.15
N VAL A 42 8.63 -7.95 25.04
CA VAL A 42 7.35 -7.54 25.64
C VAL A 42 7.60 -7.08 27.07
N ALA A 43 7.22 -5.85 27.38
CA ALA A 43 7.32 -5.32 28.74
C ALA A 43 6.13 -5.78 29.58
N SER A 44 6.38 -6.41 30.72
CA SER A 44 5.33 -6.80 31.68
C SER A 44 5.13 -5.78 32.80
N THR A 45 5.97 -4.74 32.85
CA THR A 45 5.90 -3.66 33.85
C THR A 45 6.23 -2.31 33.20
N ALA A 46 5.72 -1.21 33.77
CA ALA A 46 5.99 0.14 33.28
C ALA A 46 7.49 0.48 33.22
N ALA A 47 8.26 0.02 34.21
CA ALA A 47 9.71 0.23 34.26
C ALA A 47 10.48 -0.46 33.12
N GLN A 48 9.92 -1.51 32.53
CA GLN A 48 10.52 -2.23 31.40
C GLN A 48 10.10 -1.67 30.04
N HIS A 49 9.04 -0.85 29.98
CA HIS A 49 8.41 -0.40 28.75
C HIS A 49 9.39 0.37 27.85
N GLU A 50 10.09 1.36 28.42
CA GLU A 50 11.06 2.18 27.67
C GLU A 50 12.22 1.34 27.15
N LYS A 51 12.74 0.41 27.96
CA LYS A 51 13.83 -0.48 27.57
C LYS A 51 13.40 -1.40 26.43
N ALA A 52 12.22 -2.00 26.52
CA ALA A 52 11.67 -2.88 25.48
C ALA A 52 11.44 -2.11 24.17
N ALA A 53 10.84 -0.92 24.24
CA ALA A 53 10.60 -0.07 23.08
C ALA A 53 11.91 0.30 22.36
N ARG A 54 12.96 0.68 23.12
CA ARG A 54 14.28 1.00 22.55
C ARG A 54 14.91 -0.20 21.86
N LEU A 55 14.88 -1.39 22.48
CA LEU A 55 15.45 -2.61 21.91
C LEU A 55 14.69 -3.04 20.64
N ASN A 56 13.36 -3.02 20.67
CA ASN A 56 12.55 -3.37 19.50
C ASN A 56 12.78 -2.38 18.35
N THR A 57 12.88 -1.08 18.65
CA THR A 57 13.23 -0.05 17.66
C THR A 57 14.58 -0.34 17.03
N GLN A 58 15.57 -0.72 17.83
CA GLN A 58 16.88 -1.10 17.32
C GLN A 58 16.77 -2.33 16.40
N THR A 59 16.07 -3.38 16.81
CA THR A 59 15.85 -4.58 15.98
C THR A 59 15.24 -4.23 14.62
N VAL A 60 14.16 -3.44 14.60
CA VAL A 60 13.49 -3.01 13.35
C VAL A 60 14.45 -2.22 12.44
N ARG A 61 15.24 -1.30 13.00
CA ARG A 61 16.23 -0.54 12.21
C ARG A 61 17.33 -1.43 11.64
N ARG A 62 17.79 -2.43 12.39
CA ARG A 62 18.81 -3.39 11.93
C ARG A 62 18.28 -4.30 10.81
N LEU A 63 17.01 -4.71 10.88
CA LEU A 63 16.33 -5.45 9.81
C LEU A 63 16.24 -4.62 8.52
N LEU A 64 15.77 -3.37 8.63
CA LEU A 64 15.55 -2.51 7.47
C LEU A 64 16.86 -2.01 6.83
N SER A 65 17.90 -1.79 7.63
CA SER A 65 19.23 -1.44 7.11
C SER A 65 19.98 -2.65 6.51
N GLY A 66 19.49 -3.87 6.74
CA GLY A 66 20.15 -5.10 6.30
C GLY A 66 21.34 -5.52 7.17
N GLU A 67 21.54 -4.89 8.33
CA GLU A 67 22.56 -5.31 9.30
C GLU A 67 22.29 -6.73 9.81
N ILE A 68 21.02 -7.09 9.93
CA ILE A 68 20.57 -8.47 10.17
C ILE A 68 19.68 -8.93 9.03
N ARG A 69 19.82 -10.19 8.63
CA ARG A 69 18.98 -10.79 7.59
C ARG A 69 17.52 -10.75 8.05
N MET A 70 16.67 -10.13 7.23
CA MET A 70 15.24 -10.02 7.50
C MET A 70 14.54 -11.39 7.35
N PRO A 71 13.88 -11.90 8.40
CA PRO A 71 13.00 -13.06 8.29
C PRO A 71 11.76 -12.76 7.43
N VAL A 72 11.17 -13.79 6.85
CA VAL A 72 10.02 -13.64 5.95
C VAL A 72 8.72 -13.38 6.72
N ASP A 73 8.58 -13.96 7.90
CA ASP A 73 7.40 -13.87 8.77
C ASP A 73 7.12 -12.43 9.27
N ILE A 74 8.12 -11.54 9.26
CA ILE A 74 7.96 -10.15 9.69
C ILE A 74 7.66 -9.17 8.53
N GLU A 75 7.78 -9.60 7.28
CA GLU A 75 7.67 -8.72 6.11
C GLU A 75 6.30 -8.01 6.03
N GLU A 76 5.23 -8.75 6.30
CA GLU A 76 3.87 -8.20 6.33
C GLU A 76 3.71 -7.17 7.44
N ALA A 77 4.22 -7.44 8.64
CA ALA A 77 4.12 -6.52 9.77
C ALA A 77 4.86 -5.20 9.52
N LEU A 78 6.04 -5.25 8.88
CA LEU A 78 6.80 -4.06 8.48
C LEU A 78 6.02 -3.19 7.49
N LEU A 79 5.32 -3.81 6.54
CA LEU A 79 4.51 -3.10 5.57
C LEU A 79 3.22 -2.54 6.20
N MET A 80 2.54 -3.34 7.03
CA MET A 80 1.25 -2.96 7.62
C MET A 80 1.36 -1.84 8.65
N ALA A 81 2.52 -1.70 9.30
CA ALA A 81 2.81 -0.59 10.22
C ALA A 81 2.96 0.78 9.55
N LEU A 82 3.08 0.84 8.21
CA LEU A 82 3.11 2.12 7.50
C LEU A 82 1.70 2.73 7.40
N PRO A 83 1.58 4.08 7.38
CA PRO A 83 0.32 4.72 7.06
C PRO A 83 -0.17 4.32 5.66
N GLN A 84 -1.48 4.38 5.45
CA GLN A 84 -2.13 3.84 4.24
C GLN A 84 -1.55 4.39 2.94
N GLU A 85 -1.21 5.69 2.89
CA GLU A 85 -0.65 6.34 1.70
C GLU A 85 0.73 5.77 1.37
N GLN A 86 1.68 5.81 2.31
CA GLN A 86 3.03 5.31 2.05
C GLN A 86 3.06 3.79 1.88
N ARG A 87 2.15 3.05 2.52
CA ARG A 87 1.96 1.62 2.27
C ARG A 87 1.53 1.35 0.83
N ALA A 88 0.61 2.15 0.29
CA ALA A 88 0.16 2.03 -1.09
C ALA A 88 1.32 2.30 -2.06
N ASP A 89 2.13 3.34 -1.82
CA ASP A 89 3.31 3.64 -2.64
C ASP A 89 4.31 2.48 -2.68
N VAL A 90 4.64 1.92 -1.50
CA VAL A 90 5.54 0.76 -1.41
C VAL A 90 4.96 -0.45 -2.15
N LEU A 91 3.67 -0.71 -2.04
CA LEU A 91 3.01 -1.82 -2.74
C LEU A 91 2.98 -1.62 -4.26
N THR A 92 2.70 -0.40 -4.72
CA THR A 92 2.76 -0.03 -6.14
C THR A 92 4.15 -0.31 -6.71
N ASP A 93 5.21 0.12 -6.02
CA ASP A 93 6.59 -0.11 -6.44
C ASP A 93 7.00 -1.59 -6.44
N LEU A 94 6.48 -2.38 -5.49
CA LEU A 94 6.76 -3.81 -5.42
C LEU A 94 6.04 -4.57 -6.54
N LEU A 95 4.77 -4.25 -6.79
CA LEU A 95 3.95 -4.91 -7.82
C LEU A 95 4.40 -4.52 -9.23
N ALA A 96 4.80 -3.27 -9.45
CA ALA A 96 5.31 -2.79 -10.73
C ALA A 96 6.51 -3.61 -11.24
N ARG A 97 7.36 -4.09 -10.33
CA ARG A 97 8.51 -4.97 -10.67
C ARG A 97 8.10 -6.30 -11.29
N MET A 98 6.86 -6.73 -11.05
CA MET A 98 6.29 -7.95 -11.58
C MET A 98 5.31 -7.67 -12.74
N GLY A 99 5.23 -6.42 -13.21
CA GLY A 99 4.25 -6.01 -14.20
C GLY A 99 2.80 -6.07 -13.69
N LEU A 100 2.61 -6.02 -12.37
CA LEU A 100 1.30 -6.00 -11.74
C LEU A 100 0.93 -4.59 -11.30
N MET A 101 -0.38 -4.34 -11.20
CA MET A 101 -0.94 -3.10 -10.70
C MET A 101 -1.48 -3.28 -9.29
N TYR A 102 -1.20 -2.31 -8.42
CA TYR A 102 -1.83 -2.25 -7.11
C TYR A 102 -3.29 -1.80 -7.25
N ALA A 103 -4.22 -2.61 -6.76
CA ALA A 103 -5.62 -2.23 -6.57
C ALA A 103 -6.00 -2.41 -5.11
N ARG A 104 -6.73 -1.45 -4.56
CA ARG A 104 -7.22 -1.55 -3.18
C ARG A 104 -8.25 -2.67 -3.10
N ARG A 105 -8.27 -3.39 -1.99
CA ARG A 105 -9.37 -4.31 -1.71
C ARG A 105 -10.67 -3.50 -1.62
N PRO A 106 -11.76 -3.93 -2.27
CA PRO A 106 -13.03 -3.24 -2.13
C PRO A 106 -13.50 -3.24 -0.67
N PRO A 107 -14.22 -2.19 -0.24
CA PRO A 107 -14.81 -2.13 1.09
C PRO A 107 -15.79 -3.30 1.30
N HIS A 108 -15.95 -3.74 2.55
CA HIS A 108 -16.96 -4.75 2.87
C HIS A 108 -18.37 -4.22 2.59
N ALA A 109 -19.32 -5.09 2.22
CA ALA A 109 -20.69 -4.68 1.86
C ALA A 109 -21.41 -3.92 2.98
N THR A 110 -21.04 -4.16 4.23
CA THR A 110 -21.61 -3.49 5.42
C THR A 110 -20.97 -2.14 5.73
N ASP A 111 -19.85 -1.78 5.08
CA ASP A 111 -19.18 -0.50 5.26
C ASP A 111 -19.77 0.55 4.32
N VAL A 112 -20.93 1.11 4.69
CA VAL A 112 -21.68 2.07 3.86
C VAL A 112 -20.83 3.26 3.43
N VAL A 113 -19.96 3.76 4.32
CA VAL A 113 -19.08 4.91 4.03
C VAL A 113 -18.02 4.51 3.02
N GLY A 114 -17.35 3.36 3.22
CA GLY A 114 -16.39 2.83 2.28
C GLY A 114 -17.00 2.55 0.90
N GLN A 115 -18.22 2.01 0.86
CA GLN A 115 -18.94 1.70 -0.38
C GLN A 115 -19.14 2.95 -1.24
N VAL A 116 -19.48 4.10 -0.63
CA VAL A 116 -19.62 5.39 -1.34
C VAL A 116 -18.26 6.00 -1.68
N GLY A 117 -17.24 5.77 -0.85
CA GLY A 117 -15.90 6.31 -1.06
C GLY A 117 -15.24 5.84 -2.35
N THR A 118 -15.51 4.61 -2.81
CA THR A 118 -14.84 4.05 -3.99
C THR A 118 -15.19 4.78 -5.31
N PRO A 119 -16.47 5.04 -5.64
CA PRO A 119 -16.83 5.92 -6.76
C PRO A 119 -16.25 7.35 -6.65
N CYS A 120 -16.21 7.92 -5.44
CA CYS A 120 -15.63 9.24 -5.22
C CYS A 120 -14.11 9.25 -5.51
N GLU A 121 -13.41 8.20 -5.10
CA GLU A 121 -11.98 8.03 -5.38
C GLU A 121 -11.72 7.92 -6.88
N LEU A 122 -12.54 7.18 -7.63
CA LEU A 122 -12.44 7.13 -9.09
C LEU A 122 -12.54 8.51 -9.73
N MET A 123 -13.50 9.33 -9.30
CA MET A 123 -13.63 10.70 -9.80
C MET A 123 -12.41 11.58 -9.45
N ARG A 124 -11.88 11.43 -8.24
CA ARG A 124 -10.69 12.16 -7.78
C ARG A 124 -9.48 11.78 -8.62
N CYS A 125 -9.18 10.48 -8.76
CA CYS A 125 -8.09 9.98 -9.60
C CYS A 125 -8.24 10.45 -11.05
N ALA A 126 -9.45 10.47 -11.59
CA ALA A 126 -9.68 10.95 -12.95
C ALA A 126 -9.36 12.45 -13.10
N ALA A 127 -9.75 13.27 -12.12
CA ALA A 127 -9.42 14.70 -12.11
C ALA A 127 -7.90 14.92 -11.96
N ASP A 128 -7.23 14.16 -11.11
CA ASP A 128 -5.78 14.24 -10.89
C ASP A 128 -5.01 13.80 -12.15
N ALA A 129 -5.46 12.75 -12.84
CA ALA A 129 -4.88 12.30 -14.10
C ALA A 129 -5.01 13.35 -15.20
N VAL A 130 -6.18 13.98 -15.33
CA VAL A 130 -6.35 15.10 -16.28
C VAL A 130 -5.37 16.22 -15.96
N GLN A 131 -5.25 16.63 -14.68
CA GLN A 131 -4.30 17.67 -14.28
C GLN A 131 -2.85 17.31 -14.57
N ALA A 132 -2.45 16.05 -14.35
CA ALA A 132 -1.09 15.58 -14.63
C ALA A 132 -0.77 15.56 -16.14
N ILE A 133 -1.78 15.35 -16.99
CA ILE A 133 -1.63 15.33 -18.46
C ILE A 133 -1.60 16.75 -19.04
N VAL A 134 -2.25 17.74 -18.41
CA VAL A 134 -2.39 19.11 -18.96
C VAL A 134 -1.07 19.71 -19.46
N PRO A 135 0.04 19.71 -18.68
CA PRO A 135 1.31 20.27 -19.14
C PRO A 135 1.81 19.68 -20.46
N MET A 136 1.53 18.39 -20.69
CA MET A 136 1.93 17.66 -21.91
C MET A 136 1.08 17.99 -23.14
N LEU A 137 0.02 18.78 -22.96
CA LEU A 137 -0.88 19.22 -24.01
C LEU A 137 -0.79 20.73 -24.26
N GLU A 138 -0.03 21.47 -23.45
CA GLU A 138 0.15 22.93 -23.59
C GLU A 138 0.89 23.27 -24.89
N ASP A 139 1.87 22.45 -25.26
CA ASP A 139 2.66 22.62 -26.47
C ASP A 139 2.05 21.82 -27.63
N ASN A 140 1.52 22.53 -28.63
CA ASN A 140 0.97 21.97 -29.87
C ASN A 140 -0.14 20.91 -29.71
N HIS A 141 -0.69 20.71 -28.50
CA HIS A 141 -1.69 19.68 -28.17
C HIS A 141 -1.23 18.25 -28.50
N ARG A 142 0.06 17.96 -28.42
CA ARG A 142 0.63 16.65 -28.77
C ARG A 142 1.65 16.22 -27.74
N ILE A 143 1.47 15.00 -27.24
CA ILE A 143 2.46 14.36 -26.38
C ILE A 143 3.70 14.01 -27.22
N GLY A 144 4.85 14.57 -26.85
CA GLY A 144 6.12 14.44 -27.57
C GLY A 144 7.32 14.26 -26.63
N PRO A 145 8.53 14.02 -27.19
CA PRO A 145 9.75 13.87 -26.39
C PRO A 145 10.06 15.05 -25.44
N GLU A 146 9.57 16.24 -25.76
CA GLU A 146 9.63 17.46 -24.95
C GLU A 146 8.99 17.30 -23.56
N ASP A 147 8.01 16.40 -23.43
CA ASP A 147 7.24 16.17 -22.20
C ASP A 147 7.90 15.18 -21.25
N GLN A 148 9.16 14.81 -21.50
CA GLN A 148 9.85 13.74 -20.78
C GLN A 148 9.77 13.89 -19.24
N GLN A 149 9.81 15.12 -18.74
CA GLN A 149 9.72 15.42 -17.31
C GLN A 149 8.34 15.09 -16.70
N HIS A 150 7.27 15.02 -17.49
CA HIS A 150 5.90 14.80 -17.04
C HIS A 150 5.41 13.36 -17.19
N PHE A 151 6.11 12.54 -18.00
CA PHE A 151 5.67 11.17 -18.31
C PHE A 151 5.45 10.29 -17.08
N ALA A 152 6.37 10.34 -16.11
CA ALA A 152 6.27 9.51 -14.92
C ALA A 152 5.00 9.84 -14.12
N ASP A 153 4.79 11.12 -13.82
CA ASP A 153 3.65 11.59 -13.03
C ASP A 153 2.32 11.33 -13.75
N ALA A 154 2.25 11.59 -15.06
CA ALA A 154 1.05 11.32 -15.85
C ALA A 154 0.71 9.82 -15.90
N LEU A 155 1.71 8.95 -16.09
CA LEU A 155 1.50 7.50 -16.07
C LEU A 155 1.08 6.99 -14.69
N HIS A 156 1.67 7.52 -13.61
CA HIS A 156 1.25 7.21 -12.25
C HIS A 156 -0.21 7.58 -12.02
N ALA A 157 -0.61 8.80 -12.37
CA ALA A 157 -1.99 9.26 -12.20
C ALA A 157 -2.99 8.44 -13.04
N ILE A 158 -2.62 8.03 -14.26
CA ILE A 158 -3.45 7.13 -15.08
C ILE A 158 -3.57 5.74 -14.44
N ASN A 159 -2.49 5.21 -13.87
CA ASN A 159 -2.52 3.92 -13.18
C ASN A 159 -3.44 3.98 -11.94
N ASP A 160 -3.49 5.11 -11.24
CA ASP A 160 -4.43 5.31 -10.11
C ASP A 160 -5.88 5.25 -10.57
N VAL A 161 -6.21 5.83 -11.74
CA VAL A 161 -7.55 5.70 -12.35
C VAL A 161 -7.86 4.23 -12.66
N GLN A 162 -6.92 3.50 -13.26
CA GLN A 162 -7.11 2.07 -13.58
C GLN A 162 -7.32 1.24 -12.31
N SER A 163 -6.53 1.51 -11.26
CA SER A 163 -6.65 0.91 -9.93
C SER A 163 -8.03 1.16 -9.31
N ALA A 164 -8.53 2.39 -9.37
CA ALA A 164 -9.86 2.75 -8.88
C ALA A 164 -10.98 2.03 -9.67
N CYS A 165 -10.85 1.93 -11.00
CA CYS A 165 -11.77 1.15 -11.85
C CYS A 165 -11.79 -0.33 -11.46
N ILE A 166 -10.61 -0.95 -11.23
CA ILE A 166 -10.49 -2.35 -10.79
C ILE A 166 -11.17 -2.54 -9.43
N THR A 167 -10.91 -1.63 -8.49
CA THR A 167 -11.50 -1.66 -7.14
C THR A 167 -13.03 -1.58 -7.20
N LEU A 168 -13.57 -0.64 -7.98
CA LEU A 168 -15.02 -0.49 -8.16
C LEU A 168 -15.63 -1.71 -8.87
N THR A 169 -14.93 -2.27 -9.86
CA THR A 169 -15.36 -3.50 -10.55
C THR A 169 -15.46 -4.66 -9.57
N ALA A 170 -14.47 -4.82 -8.68
CA ALA A 170 -14.48 -5.85 -7.65
C ALA A 170 -15.64 -5.64 -6.65
N GLN A 171 -15.87 -4.39 -6.21
CA GLN A 171 -16.98 -4.05 -5.34
C GLN A 171 -18.35 -4.41 -5.95
N ILE A 172 -18.56 -4.08 -7.23
CA ILE A 172 -19.78 -4.45 -7.95
C ILE A 172 -19.88 -5.98 -8.08
N ALA A 173 -18.80 -6.66 -8.46
CA ALA A 173 -18.79 -8.11 -8.64
C ALA A 173 -19.05 -8.88 -7.33
N ASP A 174 -18.66 -8.33 -6.19
CA ASP A 174 -18.95 -8.91 -4.87
C ASP A 174 -20.40 -8.66 -4.42
N ALA A 175 -21.04 -7.61 -4.91
CA ALA A 175 -22.47 -7.37 -4.72
C ALA A 175 -23.36 -8.21 -5.65
N MET A 176 -22.82 -8.76 -6.75
CA MET A 176 -23.59 -9.54 -7.72
C MET A 176 -24.00 -10.92 -7.17
N PRO A 177 -25.23 -11.38 -7.44
CA PRO A 177 -25.62 -12.76 -7.21
C PRO A 177 -24.69 -13.72 -7.99
N HIS A 178 -24.31 -14.85 -7.37
CA HIS A 178 -23.36 -15.81 -7.94
C HIS A 178 -23.73 -16.27 -9.38
N THR A 179 -25.01 -16.36 -9.72
CA THR A 179 -25.51 -16.74 -11.04
C THR A 179 -25.24 -15.71 -12.14
N GLU A 180 -25.17 -14.43 -11.78
CA GLU A 180 -24.93 -13.33 -12.73
C GLU A 180 -23.43 -13.06 -12.91
N ARG A 181 -22.63 -13.20 -11.84
CA ARG A 181 -21.16 -13.05 -11.88
C ARG A 181 -20.52 -13.99 -12.91
N ALA A 182 -21.00 -15.23 -13.02
CA ALA A 182 -20.52 -16.21 -13.99
C ALA A 182 -20.84 -15.86 -15.46
N ARG A 183 -21.90 -15.07 -15.72
CA ARG A 183 -22.28 -14.65 -17.07
C ARG A 183 -21.43 -13.50 -17.58
N VAL A 184 -21.14 -12.52 -16.71
CA VAL A 184 -20.35 -11.33 -17.08
C VAL A 184 -18.88 -11.69 -17.30
N LEU A 185 -18.29 -12.55 -16.47
CA LEU A 185 -16.89 -12.97 -16.65
C LEU A 185 -16.65 -13.74 -17.96
N LYS A 186 -17.65 -14.45 -18.48
CA LYS A 186 -17.60 -15.08 -19.81
C LYS A 186 -17.62 -14.06 -20.96
N ALA A 187 -18.25 -12.90 -20.78
CA ALA A 187 -18.38 -11.88 -21.82
C ALA A 187 -17.12 -11.00 -21.95
N VAL A 188 -16.32 -10.86 -20.89
CA VAL A 188 -15.06 -10.08 -20.89
C VAL A 188 -13.87 -10.88 -21.44
N GLN A 189 -13.98 -12.22 -21.50
CA GLN A 189 -12.97 -13.13 -22.06
C GLN A 189 -13.30 -13.59 -23.50
N GLY A 190 -14.33 -13.03 -24.12
CA GLY A 190 -14.79 -13.35 -25.47
C GLY A 190 -14.23 -12.43 -26.53
#